data_AF-X1KCA0-F1
#
_entry.id   AF-X1KCA0-F1
#
_cell.length_a   1.000
_cell.length_b   1.000
_cell.length_c   1.000
_cell.angle_alpha   90.00
_cell.angle_beta   90.00
_cell.angle_gamma   90.00
#
_symmetry.space_group_name_H-M   'P 1'
#
loop_
_entity.id
_entity.type
_entity.pdbx_description
1 polymer ?
#
loop_
_entity_poly.entity_id
_entity_poly.type
_entity_poly.pdbx_seq_one_letter_code
_entity_poly.pdbx_strand_id
1 'polypeptide(L)'
;RGKPDGSIGRIGVTLFGIFIICWTLSHLLLIRDIRPKGESYTFYLFILIWLVDTAAYGFGFKFGRHRLAEKVSPKKSIEGAAGGIVTGIVVSIVLRQVFSL
;
A
#
# COMPACT_ATOMS: atom_id res chain seq x y z
N ARG A 1 4.46 -20.39 37.58
CA ARG A 1 3.33 -19.43 37.63
C ARG A 1 3.79 -18.17 36.92
N GLY A 2 3.36 -17.97 35.67
CA GLY A 2 3.90 -16.95 34.76
C GLY A 2 3.61 -15.54 35.25
N LYS A 3 4.64 -14.70 35.28
CA LYS A 3 4.49 -13.27 35.59
C LYS A 3 3.61 -12.60 34.53
N PRO A 4 2.77 -11.60 34.87
CA PRO A 4 1.87 -10.90 33.94
C PRO A 4 2.62 -9.93 32.98
N ASP A 5 3.85 -10.26 32.62
CA ASP A 5 4.78 -9.39 31.93
C ASP A 5 4.58 -9.55 30.42
N GLY A 6 3.49 -8.98 29.90
CA GLY A 6 3.19 -8.98 28.47
C GLY A 6 1.72 -9.04 28.08
N SER A 7 0.80 -9.28 29.03
CA SER A 7 -0.63 -9.39 28.73
C SER A 7 -1.21 -8.09 28.15
N ILE A 8 -0.84 -6.93 28.72
CA ILE A 8 -1.27 -5.61 28.21
C ILE A 8 -0.73 -5.38 26.79
N GLY A 9 0.53 -5.76 26.53
CA GLY A 9 1.14 -5.64 25.21
C GLY A 9 0.42 -6.50 24.15
N ARG A 10 0.04 -7.73 24.50
CA ARG A 10 -0.71 -8.62 23.61
C ARG A 10 -2.09 -8.07 23.29
N ILE A 11 -2.82 -7.61 24.30
CA ILE A 11 -4.13 -6.96 24.12
C ILE A 11 -3.98 -5.71 23.24
N GLY A 12 -2.96 -4.89 23.49
CA GLY A 12 -2.67 -3.69 22.71
C GLY A 12 -2.42 -4.00 21.23
N VAL A 13 -1.56 -4.98 20.92
CA VAL A 13 -1.28 -5.39 19.53
C VAL A 13 -2.52 -5.94 18.84
N THR A 14 -3.34 -6.75 19.53
CA THR A 14 -4.58 -7.27 18.95
C THR A 14 -5.59 -6.17 18.64
N LEU A 15 -5.85 -5.27 19.60
CA LEU A 15 -6.78 -4.15 19.38
C LEU A 15 -6.28 -3.20 18.29
N PHE A 16 -4.98 -2.91 18.27
CA PHE A 16 -4.38 -2.09 17.23
C PHE A 16 -4.50 -2.74 15.84
N GLY A 17 -4.25 -4.05 15.73
CA GLY A 17 -4.43 -4.80 14.49
C GLY A 17 -5.88 -4.75 13.98
N ILE A 18 -6.84 -5.02 14.87
CA ILE A 18 -8.28 -4.93 14.55
C ILE A 18 -8.62 -3.52 14.07
N PHE A 19 -8.20 -2.50 14.81
CA PHE A 19 -8.45 -1.11 14.47
C PHE A 19 -7.90 -0.75 13.08
N ILE A 20 -6.62 -1.05 12.81
CA ILE A 20 -5.99 -0.75 11.53
C ILE A 20 -6.72 -1.43 10.37
N ILE A 21 -7.03 -2.72 10.50
CA ILE A 21 -7.70 -3.48 9.43
C ILE A 21 -9.11 -2.92 9.16
N CYS A 22 -9.93 -2.77 10.22
CA CYS A 22 -11.30 -2.27 10.07
C CYS A 22 -11.31 -0.84 9.53
N TRP A 23 -10.51 0.06 10.11
CA TRP A 23 -10.46 1.47 9.74
C TRP A 23 -10.00 1.67 8.29
N THR A 24 -8.95 0.97 7.87
CA THR A 24 -8.43 1.09 6.49
C THR A 24 -9.38 0.50 5.47
N LEU A 25 -9.99 -0.65 5.74
CA LEU A 25 -10.98 -1.24 4.83
C LEU A 25 -12.27 -0.40 4.75
N SER A 26 -12.67 0.31 5.81
CA SER A 26 -13.80 1.24 5.75
C SER A 26 -13.59 2.37 4.73
N HIS A 27 -12.35 2.78 4.44
CA HIS A 27 -12.08 3.79 3.41
C HIS A 27 -12.39 3.29 2.00
N LEU A 28 -12.37 1.98 1.77
CA LEU A 28 -12.80 1.41 0.49
C LEU A 28 -14.28 1.72 0.22
N LEU A 29 -15.12 1.67 1.26
CA LEU A 29 -16.54 2.03 1.16
C LEU A 29 -16.70 3.54 0.86
N LEU A 30 -15.93 4.39 1.54
CA LEU A 30 -15.94 5.83 1.31
C LEU A 30 -15.57 6.18 -0.13
N ILE A 31 -14.56 5.51 -0.71
CA ILE A 31 -14.14 5.72 -2.11
C ILE A 31 -15.23 5.26 -3.09
N ARG A 32 -15.83 4.08 -2.84
CA ARG A 32 -16.90 3.53 -3.67
C ARG A 32 -18.14 4.43 -3.69
N ASP A 33 -18.44 5.10 -2.58
CA ASP A 33 -19.63 5.94 -2.46
C ASP A 33 -19.42 7.38 -2.99
N ILE A 34 -18.21 7.72 -3.49
CA ILE A 34 -17.94 8.98 -4.18
C ILE A 34 -18.80 9.06 -5.45
N ARG A 35 -19.70 10.04 -5.53
CA ARG A 35 -20.49 10.29 -6.74
C ARG A 35 -19.79 11.27 -7.67
N PRO A 36 -19.86 11.10 -9.01
CA PRO A 36 -20.61 10.06 -9.73
C PRO A 36 -19.81 8.78 -10.06
N LYS A 37 -18.50 8.71 -9.80
CA LYS A 37 -17.58 7.69 -10.35
C LYS A 37 -16.88 6.79 -9.32
N GLY A 38 -17.48 6.56 -8.16
CA GLY A 38 -16.84 5.84 -7.05
C GLY A 38 -16.41 4.41 -7.39
N GLU A 39 -17.16 3.70 -8.24
CA GLU A 39 -16.72 2.40 -8.77
C GLU A 39 -15.44 2.52 -9.60
N SER A 40 -15.36 3.52 -10.48
CA SER A 40 -14.15 3.77 -11.28
C SER A 40 -12.95 4.12 -10.39
N TYR A 41 -13.14 4.94 -9.35
CA TYR A 41 -12.07 5.24 -8.38
C TYR A 41 -11.61 4.01 -7.59
N THR A 42 -12.53 3.08 -7.30
CA THR A 42 -12.22 1.83 -6.61
C THR A 42 -11.33 0.94 -7.47
N PHE A 43 -11.70 0.72 -8.74
CA PHE A 43 -10.86 -0.05 -9.68
C PHE A 43 -9.53 0.66 -9.99
N TYR A 44 -9.57 1.99 -10.14
CA TYR A 44 -8.38 2.81 -10.29
C TYR A 44 -7.37 2.56 -9.17
N LEU A 45 -7.83 2.58 -7.91
CA LEU A 45 -7.00 2.35 -6.74
C LEU A 45 -6.31 0.98 -6.78
N PHE A 46 -7.08 -0.09 -7.02
CA PHE A 46 -6.54 -1.46 -7.05
C PHE A 46 -5.51 -1.65 -8.15
N ILE A 47 -5.83 -1.22 -9.38
CA ILE A 47 -4.91 -1.35 -10.51
C ILE A 47 -3.64 -0.55 -10.26
N LEU A 48 -3.76 0.67 -9.75
CA LEU A 48 -2.62 1.52 -9.42
C LEU A 48 -1.71 0.85 -8.40
N ILE A 49 -2.25 0.36 -7.28
CA ILE A 49 -1.47 -0.30 -6.22
C ILE A 49 -0.75 -1.54 -6.76
N TRP A 50 -1.45 -2.42 -7.48
CA TRP A 50 -0.85 -3.64 -8.01
C TRP A 50 0.29 -3.36 -9.00
N LEU A 51 0.12 -2.37 -9.88
CA LEU A 51 1.15 -2.01 -10.84
C LEU A 51 2.34 -1.32 -10.16
N VAL A 52 2.09 -0.45 -9.18
CA VAL A 52 3.16 0.20 -8.41
C VAL A 52 3.97 -0.82 -7.62
N ASP A 53 3.32 -1.78 -6.94
CA ASP A 53 4.02 -2.84 -6.19
C ASP A 53 4.83 -3.75 -7.13
N THR A 54 4.25 -4.14 -8.27
CA THR A 54 4.92 -4.95 -9.28
C THR A 54 6.15 -4.23 -9.85
N ALA A 55 6.01 -2.95 -10.16
CA ALA A 55 7.11 -2.13 -10.65
C ALA A 55 8.17 -1.92 -9.57
N ALA A 56 7.79 -1.58 -8.35
CA ALA A 56 8.74 -1.39 -7.25
C ALA A 56 9.56 -2.66 -6.98
N TYR A 57 8.92 -3.82 -7.04
CA TYR A 57 9.60 -5.11 -6.99
C TYR A 57 10.52 -5.33 -8.20
N GLY A 58 10.05 -5.10 -9.43
CA GLY A 58 10.84 -5.32 -10.65
C GLY A 58 12.06 -4.39 -10.76
N PHE A 59 11.87 -3.09 -10.53
CA PHE A 59 12.95 -2.12 -10.49
C PHE A 59 13.89 -2.38 -9.32
N GLY A 60 13.35 -2.75 -8.15
CA GLY A 60 14.15 -3.08 -6.99
C GLY A 60 15.00 -4.33 -7.19
N PHE A 61 14.47 -5.34 -7.89
CA PHE A 61 15.21 -6.57 -8.22
C PHE A 61 16.32 -6.31 -9.25
N LYS A 62 16.04 -5.52 -10.29
CA LYS A 62 16.99 -5.29 -11.39
C LYS A 62 18.04 -4.22 -11.12
N PHE A 63 17.67 -3.18 -10.37
CA PHE A 63 18.50 -1.98 -10.16
C PHE A 63 18.75 -1.65 -8.69
N GLY A 64 18.23 -2.44 -7.75
CA GLY A 64 18.37 -2.18 -6.33
C GLY A 64 19.82 -2.28 -5.87
N ARG A 65 20.41 -1.11 -5.57
CA ARG A 65 21.76 -1.00 -5.01
C ARG A 65 21.71 -0.46 -3.59
N HIS A 66 20.83 0.52 -3.34
CA HIS A 66 20.71 1.16 -2.04
C HIS A 66 19.48 0.63 -1.30
N ARG A 67 19.70 0.04 -0.12
CA ARG A 67 18.61 -0.46 0.71
C ARG A 67 17.88 0.70 1.39
N LEU A 68 16.56 0.65 1.37
CA LEU A 68 15.71 1.71 1.94
C LEU A 68 15.58 1.57 3.47
N ALA A 69 15.41 0.35 3.96
CA ALA A 69 15.13 0.12 5.38
C ALA A 69 15.72 -1.23 5.85
N GLU A 70 17.03 -1.30 6.06
CA GLU A 70 17.72 -2.55 6.38
C GLU A 70 17.19 -3.29 7.62
N LYS A 71 16.81 -2.53 8.66
CA LYS A 71 16.31 -3.09 9.93
C LYS A 71 14.86 -3.58 9.88
N VAL A 72 14.04 -3.06 8.96
CA VAL A 72 12.60 -3.33 8.90
C VAL A 72 12.24 -4.18 7.68
N SER A 73 12.89 -3.93 6.55
CA SER A 73 12.65 -4.62 5.27
C SER A 73 13.93 -4.69 4.44
N PRO A 74 14.75 -5.73 4.60
CA PRO A 74 16.09 -5.82 3.99
C PRO A 74 16.08 -5.91 2.46
N LYS A 75 14.93 -6.24 1.86
CA LYS A 75 14.76 -6.41 0.41
C LYS A 75 14.24 -5.16 -0.30
N LYS A 76 13.85 -4.10 0.43
CA LYS A 76 13.39 -2.85 -0.21
C LYS A 76 14.58 -1.99 -0.60
N SER A 77 14.59 -1.51 -1.83
CA SER A 77 15.61 -0.58 -2.34
C SER A 77 15.02 0.80 -2.66
N ILE A 78 15.86 1.82 -2.62
CA ILE A 78 15.48 3.20 -2.96
C ILE A 78 15.16 3.29 -4.46
N GLU A 79 15.89 2.57 -5.30
CA GLU A 79 15.64 2.50 -6.74
C GLU A 79 14.30 1.83 -7.05
N GLY A 80 13.94 0.79 -6.29
CA GLY A 80 12.62 0.18 -6.38
C GLY A 80 11.50 1.16 -6.00
N ALA A 81 11.69 1.92 -4.91
CA ALA A 81 10.72 2.95 -4.50
C ALA A 81 10.57 4.05 -5.56
N ALA A 82 11.68 4.53 -6.13
CA ALA A 82 11.66 5.53 -7.20
C ALA A 82 10.97 4.98 -8.47
N GLY A 83 11.24 3.73 -8.85
CA GLY A 83 10.56 3.06 -9.95
C GLY A 83 9.04 2.94 -9.71
N GLY A 84 8.64 2.60 -8.48
CA GLY A 84 7.23 2.58 -8.08
C GLY A 84 6.55 3.95 -8.20
N ILE A 85 7.22 5.03 -7.79
CA ILE A 85 6.69 6.41 -7.92
C ILE A 85 6.50 6.78 -9.39
N VAL A 86 7.52 6.56 -10.23
CA VAL A 86 7.45 6.88 -11.67
C VAL A 86 6.33 6.08 -12.34
N THR A 87 6.24 4.77 -12.06
CA THR A 87 5.13 3.94 -12.55
C THR A 87 3.79 4.46 -12.03
N GLY A 88 3.69 4.85 -10.76
CA GLY A 88 2.47 5.40 -10.19
C GLY A 88 1.98 6.65 -10.92
N ILE A 89 2.88 7.58 -11.26
CA ILE A 89 2.55 8.78 -12.04
C ILE A 89 2.05 8.40 -13.44
N VAL A 90 2.77 7.53 -14.15
CA VAL A 90 2.42 7.12 -15.51
C VAL A 90 1.09 6.37 -15.54
N VAL A 91 0.91 5.38 -14.66
CA VAL A 91 -0.32 4.59 -14.55
C VAL A 91 -1.49 5.48 -14.16
N SER A 92 -1.29 6.44 -13.25
CA SER A 92 -2.33 7.40 -12.87
C SER A 92 -2.82 8.22 -14.06
N ILE A 93 -1.90 8.73 -14.89
CA ILE A 93 -2.25 9.49 -16.10
C ILE A 93 -3.02 8.61 -17.09
N VAL A 94 -2.56 7.38 -17.32
CA VAL A 94 -3.20 6.43 -18.23
C VAL A 94 -4.60 6.06 -17.73
N LEU A 95 -4.74 5.68 -16.46
CA LEU A 95 -6.02 5.27 -15.89
C LEU A 95 -7.02 6.44 -15.84
N ARG A 96 -6.54 7.68 -15.62
CA ARG A 96 -7.39 8.87 -15.73
C ARG A 96 -8.05 8.96 -17.11
N GLN A 97 -7.29 8.74 -18.18
CA GLN A 97 -7.82 8.75 -19.54
C GLN A 97 -8.81 7.59 -19.76
N VAL A 98 -8.45 6.38 -19.34
CA VAL A 98 -9.28 5.16 -19.52
C VAL A 98 -10.63 5.26 -18.81
N PHE A 99 -10.64 5.71 -17.56
CA PHE A 99 -11.87 5.90 -16.77
C PHE A 99 -12.53 7.28 -17.03
N SER A 100 -11.95 8.07 -17.95
CA SER A 100 -12.38 9.43 -18.30
C SER A 100 -12.58 10.33 -17.06
N LEU A 101 -11.68 10.21 -16.08
CA LEU A 101 -11.72 10.90 -14.79
C LEU A 101 -11.31 12.38 -14.88
#